data_AF-F0IIU1-F1
#
_entry.id   AF-F0IIU1-F1
#
_cell.length_a   1.000
_cell.length_b   1.000
_cell.length_c   1.000
_cell.angle_alpha   90.00
_cell.angle_beta   90.00
_cell.angle_gamma   90.00
#
_symmetry.space_group_name_H-M   'P 1'
#
loop_
_entity.id
_entity.type
_entity.pdbx_description
1 polymer ?
#
loop_
_entity_poly.entity_id
_entity_poly.type
_entity_poly.pdbx_seq_one_letter_code
_entity_poly.pdbx_strand_id
1 'polypeptide(L)'
;MSRKEIDAEKLTACKTSMQEMNKRFEGEITGLIQSSATESMQGAEDALNKMSANLVTTVDSLDVYLNQVAHYFLQMDNDLAKGIETETSMFTYSNPQARLTPTQKKQYNVSKQMKEDYKLP
;
A
#
# COMPACT_ATOMS: atom_id res chain seq x y z
N MET A 1 44.92 -11.22 -64.98
CA MET A 1 44.44 -11.58 -63.63
C MET A 1 44.80 -13.04 -63.38
N SER A 2 45.66 -13.31 -62.39
CA SER A 2 46.11 -14.68 -62.09
C SER A 2 44.98 -15.49 -61.44
N ARG A 3 44.80 -16.73 -61.90
CA ARG A 3 43.82 -17.69 -61.39
C ARG A 3 44.14 -17.99 -59.92
N LYS A 4 43.28 -17.57 -58.99
CA LYS A 4 43.36 -17.99 -57.58
C LYS A 4 42.84 -19.43 -57.51
N GLU A 5 43.73 -20.41 -57.59
CA GLU A 5 43.37 -21.82 -57.38
C GLU A 5 43.19 -22.05 -55.88
N ILE A 6 41.93 -22.06 -55.43
CA ILE A 6 41.59 -22.53 -54.09
C ILE A 6 41.77 -24.05 -54.14
N ASP A 7 42.86 -24.51 -53.55
CA ASP A 7 43.21 -25.92 -53.45
C ASP A 7 42.12 -26.69 -52.67
N ALA A 8 41.48 -27.65 -53.32
CA ALA A 8 40.40 -28.46 -52.75
C ALA A 8 40.88 -29.26 -51.53
N GLU A 9 42.15 -29.63 -51.49
CA GLU A 9 42.75 -30.34 -50.37
C GLU A 9 42.90 -29.41 -49.16
N LYS A 10 43.25 -28.13 -49.37
CA LYS A 10 43.28 -27.11 -48.32
C LYS A 10 41.88 -26.76 -47.80
N LEU A 11 40.88 -26.70 -48.68
CA LEU A 11 39.48 -26.54 -48.27
C LEU A 11 39.01 -27.73 -47.41
N THR A 12 39.38 -28.95 -47.81
CA THR A 12 39.02 -30.16 -47.07
C THR A 12 39.74 -30.22 -45.73
N ALA A 13 41.03 -29.92 -45.68
CA ALA A 13 41.80 -29.81 -44.44
C ALA A 13 41.23 -28.73 -43.51
N CYS A 14 40.86 -27.57 -44.06
CA CYS A 14 40.22 -26.48 -43.32
C CYS A 14 38.86 -26.93 -42.76
N LYS A 15 38.02 -27.59 -43.57
CA LYS A 15 36.74 -28.15 -43.13
C LYS A 15 36.91 -29.19 -42.03
N THR A 16 37.84 -30.12 -42.17
CA THR A 16 38.13 -31.13 -41.15
C THR A 16 38.63 -30.47 -39.88
N SER A 17 39.53 -29.49 -39.97
CA SER A 17 40.02 -28.73 -38.82
C SER A 17 38.90 -27.96 -38.11
N MET A 18 37.98 -27.33 -38.86
CA MET A 18 36.81 -26.65 -38.30
C MET A 18 35.83 -27.65 -37.66
N GLN A 19 35.65 -28.84 -38.23
CA GLN A 19 34.81 -29.90 -37.64
C GLN A 19 35.43 -30.49 -36.38
N GLU A 20 36.74 -30.69 -36.35
CA GLU A 20 37.49 -31.13 -35.18
C GLU A 20 37.41 -30.07 -34.06
N MET A 21 37.56 -28.81 -34.43
CA MET A 21 37.39 -27.67 -33.53
C MET A 21 35.95 -27.58 -33.00
N ASN A 22 34.93 -27.83 -33.84
CA ASN A 22 33.53 -27.84 -33.42
C ASN A 22 33.22 -29.01 -32.48
N LYS A 23 33.81 -30.20 -32.72
CA LYS A 23 33.70 -31.34 -31.79
C LYS A 23 34.39 -31.07 -30.46
N ARG A 24 35.55 -30.42 -30.47
CA ARG A 24 36.23 -29.98 -29.24
C ARG A 24 35.42 -28.91 -28.53
N PHE A 25 34.84 -27.97 -29.26
CA PHE A 25 33.96 -26.95 -28.69
C PHE A 25 32.70 -27.58 -28.08
N GLU A 26 31.99 -28.46 -28.78
CA GLU A 26 30.81 -29.17 -28.26
C GLU A 26 31.16 -30.08 -27.07
N GLY A 27 32.28 -30.79 -27.11
CA GLY A 27 32.74 -31.70 -26.06
C GLY A 27 33.34 -31.00 -24.82
N GLU A 28 34.04 -29.88 -24.99
CA GLU A 28 34.55 -29.08 -23.88
C GLU A 28 33.46 -28.17 -23.30
N ILE A 29 32.48 -27.72 -24.09
CA ILE A 29 31.34 -26.93 -23.60
C ILE A 29 30.32 -27.78 -22.87
N THR A 30 30.07 -29.03 -23.27
CA THR A 30 29.23 -29.92 -22.43
C THR A 30 29.89 -30.25 -21.08
N GLY A 31 31.22 -30.12 -20.97
CA GLY A 31 31.95 -30.18 -19.70
C GLY A 31 32.12 -28.85 -18.96
N LEU A 32 31.98 -27.69 -19.65
CA LEU A 32 32.16 -26.34 -19.10
C LEU A 32 30.83 -25.60 -18.85
N ILE A 33 29.71 -26.00 -19.45
CA ILE A 33 28.35 -25.60 -19.04
C ILE A 33 27.89 -26.52 -17.91
N GLN A 34 28.70 -26.55 -16.87
CA GLN A 34 28.27 -26.86 -15.52
C GLN A 34 28.88 -25.78 -14.63
N SER A 35 28.63 -24.52 -14.98
CA SER A 35 29.10 -23.41 -14.15
C SER A 35 28.08 -23.17 -13.05
N SER A 36 28.48 -23.49 -11.82
CA SER A 36 27.80 -23.05 -10.61
C SER A 36 27.47 -21.56 -10.63
N ALA A 37 28.21 -20.73 -11.40
CA ALA A 37 27.92 -19.32 -11.56
C ALA A 37 26.62 -19.04 -12.35
N THR A 38 26.32 -19.77 -13.43
CA THR A 38 25.07 -19.57 -14.20
C THR A 38 23.86 -20.01 -13.39
N GLU A 39 23.94 -21.17 -12.71
CA GLU A 39 22.90 -21.64 -11.79
C GLU A 39 22.74 -20.70 -10.59
N SER A 40 23.84 -20.17 -10.05
CA SER A 40 23.80 -19.19 -8.95
C SER A 40 23.18 -17.87 -9.39
N MET A 41 23.43 -17.42 -10.62
CA MET A 41 22.83 -16.21 -11.17
C MET A 41 21.32 -16.38 -11.42
N GLN A 42 20.89 -17.53 -11.97
CA GLN A 42 19.46 -17.85 -12.09
C GLN A 42 18.77 -17.96 -10.72
N GLY A 43 19.40 -18.63 -9.75
CA GLY A 43 18.87 -18.71 -8.39
C GLY A 43 18.80 -17.35 -7.69
N ALA A 44 19.75 -16.46 -7.94
CA ALA A 44 19.73 -15.09 -7.44
C ALA A 44 18.63 -14.25 -8.10
N GLU A 45 18.42 -14.40 -9.41
CA GLU A 45 17.33 -13.75 -10.15
C GLU A 45 15.96 -14.20 -9.63
N ASP A 46 15.75 -15.51 -9.44
CA ASP A 46 14.52 -16.06 -8.86
C ASP A 46 14.27 -15.57 -7.43
N ALA A 47 15.33 -15.50 -6.62
CA ALA A 47 15.23 -14.97 -5.26
C ALA A 47 14.88 -13.48 -5.24
N LEU A 48 15.48 -12.67 -6.12
CA LEU A 48 15.17 -11.25 -6.28
C LEU A 48 13.73 -11.04 -6.75
N ASN A 49 13.28 -11.82 -7.73
CA ASN A 49 11.89 -11.78 -8.21
C ASN A 49 10.90 -12.11 -7.10
N LYS A 50 11.19 -13.16 -6.32
CA LYS A 50 10.36 -13.55 -5.17
C LYS A 50 10.35 -12.49 -4.07
N MET A 51 11.50 -11.89 -3.76
CA MET A 51 11.59 -10.77 -2.82
C MET A 51 10.80 -9.55 -3.30
N SER A 52 10.91 -9.22 -4.58
CA SER A 52 10.15 -8.10 -5.18
C SER A 52 8.64 -8.33 -5.09
N ALA A 53 8.16 -9.53 -5.44
CA ALA A 53 6.75 -9.89 -5.31
C ALA A 53 6.23 -9.83 -3.85
N ASN A 54 7.04 -10.29 -2.90
CA ASN A 54 6.70 -10.23 -1.48
C ASN A 54 6.66 -8.78 -0.96
N LEU A 55 7.55 -7.91 -1.45
CA LEU A 55 7.55 -6.48 -1.11
C LEU A 55 6.29 -5.80 -1.64
N VAL A 56 5.89 -6.06 -2.88
CA VAL A 56 4.63 -5.55 -3.44
C VAL A 56 3.45 -5.95 -2.57
N THR A 57 3.34 -7.24 -2.25
CA THR A 57 2.25 -7.77 -1.40
C THR A 57 2.23 -7.13 -0.01
N THR A 58 3.41 -6.87 0.56
CA THR A 58 3.55 -6.24 1.88
C THR A 58 3.13 -4.77 1.85
N VAL A 59 3.52 -4.04 0.81
CA VAL A 59 3.14 -2.63 0.62
C VAL A 59 1.63 -2.51 0.40
N ASP A 60 1.02 -3.38 -0.41
CA ASP A 60 -0.43 -3.41 -0.61
C ASP A 60 -1.17 -3.70 0.70
N SER A 61 -0.67 -4.65 1.49
CA SER A 61 -1.24 -4.97 2.81
C SER A 61 -1.14 -3.80 3.79
N LEU A 62 -0.03 -3.04 3.74
CA LEU A 62 0.15 -1.85 4.55
C LEU A 62 -0.80 -0.72 4.13
N ASP A 63 -1.01 -0.52 2.82
CA ASP A 63 -1.98 0.46 2.32
C ASP A 63 -3.40 0.16 2.81
N VAL A 64 -3.84 -1.11 2.68
CA VAL A 64 -5.15 -1.54 3.21
C VAL A 64 -5.25 -1.28 4.71
N TYR A 65 -4.22 -1.64 5.49
CA TYR A 65 -4.21 -1.41 6.92
C TYR A 65 -4.31 0.08 7.29
N LEU A 66 -3.54 0.94 6.63
CA LEU A 66 -3.55 2.39 6.89
C LEU A 66 -4.89 3.02 6.51
N ASN A 67 -5.50 2.59 5.41
CA ASN A 67 -6.85 3.01 5.02
C ASN A 67 -7.89 2.58 6.08
N GLN A 68 -7.78 1.36 6.60
CA GLN A 68 -8.66 0.88 7.67
C GLN A 68 -8.52 1.72 8.95
N VAL A 69 -7.28 2.04 9.35
CA VAL A 69 -7.00 2.90 10.50
C VAL A 69 -7.61 4.29 10.31
N ALA A 70 -7.45 4.89 9.13
CA ALA A 70 -8.05 6.18 8.81
C ALA A 70 -9.59 6.15 8.91
N HIS A 71 -10.22 5.09 8.41
CA HIS A 71 -11.67 4.90 8.55
C HIS A 71 -12.10 4.80 10.01
N TYR A 72 -11.37 4.07 10.85
CA TYR A 72 -11.68 3.99 12.28
C TYR A 72 -11.57 5.34 12.98
N PHE A 73 -10.53 6.13 12.70
CA PHE A 73 -10.40 7.47 13.26
C PHE A 73 -11.53 8.39 12.81
N LEU A 74 -11.89 8.36 11.54
CA LEU A 74 -13.00 9.14 11.00
C LEU A 74 -14.35 8.73 11.62
N GLN A 75 -14.58 7.44 11.81
CA GLN A 75 -15.79 6.95 12.48
C GLN A 75 -15.83 7.42 13.94
N MET A 76 -14.73 7.27 14.66
CA MET A 76 -14.63 7.70 16.05
C MET A 76 -14.85 9.20 16.21
N ASP A 77 -14.30 10.02 15.32
CA ASP A 77 -14.50 11.47 15.30
C ASP A 77 -15.96 11.83 15.05
N ASN A 78 -16.61 11.17 14.09
CA ASN A 78 -18.03 11.35 13.82
C ASN A 78 -18.91 10.94 15.00
N ASP A 79 -18.59 9.84 15.67
CA ASP A 79 -19.33 9.36 16.84
C ASP A 79 -19.16 10.32 18.03
N LEU A 80 -17.94 10.85 18.23
CA LEU A 80 -17.67 11.88 19.24
C LEU A 80 -18.44 13.17 18.92
N ALA A 81 -18.41 13.64 17.67
CA ALA A 81 -19.13 14.83 17.24
C ALA A 81 -20.64 14.70 17.47
N LYS A 82 -21.22 13.55 17.11
CA LYS A 82 -22.64 13.23 17.40
C LYS A 82 -22.93 13.19 18.89
N GLY A 83 -22.03 12.62 19.69
CA GLY A 83 -22.14 12.61 21.15
C GLY A 83 -22.21 14.01 21.73
N ILE A 84 -21.29 14.89 21.33
CA ILE A 84 -21.26 16.30 21.74
C ILE A 84 -22.52 17.04 21.31
N GLU A 85 -22.98 16.87 20.06
CA GLU A 85 -24.21 17.49 19.58
C GLU A 85 -25.44 17.02 20.38
N THR A 86 -25.51 15.72 20.68
CA THR A 86 -26.59 15.13 21.47
C THR A 86 -26.58 15.64 22.91
N GLU A 87 -25.43 15.68 23.57
CA GLU A 87 -25.31 16.20 24.93
C GLU A 87 -25.59 17.71 25.00
N THR A 88 -25.08 18.49 24.03
CA THR A 88 -25.33 19.94 23.94
C THR A 88 -26.81 20.24 23.69
N SER A 89 -27.46 19.46 22.82
CA SER A 89 -28.90 19.59 22.59
C SER A 89 -29.69 19.22 23.85
N MET A 90 -29.37 18.11 24.51
CA MET A 90 -30.01 17.72 25.78
C MET A 90 -29.83 18.76 26.89
N PHE A 91 -28.65 19.37 27.01
CA PHE A 91 -28.40 20.43 28.00
C PHE A 91 -29.16 21.72 27.69
N THR A 92 -29.22 22.11 26.41
CA THR A 92 -30.02 23.27 25.99
C THR A 92 -31.53 23.01 26.07
N TYR A 93 -32.00 21.75 25.95
CA TYR A 93 -33.40 21.39 26.18
C TYR A 93 -33.74 21.26 27.67
N SER A 94 -32.80 20.81 28.51
CA SER A 94 -33.00 20.62 29.95
C SER A 94 -32.94 21.91 30.76
N ASN A 95 -32.37 22.99 30.21
CA ASN A 95 -32.39 24.31 30.84
C ASN A 95 -33.25 25.30 30.02
N PRO A 96 -34.58 25.31 30.20
CA PRO A 96 -35.48 26.19 29.46
C PRO A 96 -35.18 27.68 29.65
N GLN A 97 -34.49 28.06 30.74
CA GLN A 97 -34.06 29.44 30.98
C GLN A 97 -32.90 29.86 30.09
N ALA A 98 -32.05 28.93 29.63
CA ALA A 98 -30.90 29.23 28.79
C ALA A 98 -31.31 29.72 27.38
N ARG A 99 -32.51 29.34 26.92
CA ARG A 99 -33.08 29.72 25.60
C ARG A 99 -33.89 31.02 25.61
N LEU A 100 -34.15 31.61 26.77
CA LEU A 100 -34.92 32.83 26.88
C LEU A 100 -34.04 34.05 26.54
N THR A 101 -34.55 34.93 25.68
CA THR A 101 -33.99 36.27 25.51
C THR A 101 -34.00 37.03 26.85
N PRO A 102 -33.16 38.07 27.04
CA PRO A 102 -33.11 38.82 28.30
C PRO A 102 -34.50 39.30 28.77
N THR A 103 -35.37 39.69 27.83
CA THR A 103 -36.75 40.13 28.09
C THR A 103 -37.63 38.99 28.61
N GLN A 104 -37.53 37.80 28.00
CA GLN A 104 -38.28 36.62 28.41
C GLN A 104 -37.80 36.06 29.76
N LYS A 105 -36.48 36.13 30.06
CA LYS A 105 -35.94 35.77 31.39
C LYS A 105 -36.54 36.65 32.48
N LYS A 106 -36.65 37.95 32.21
CA LYS A 106 -37.26 38.91 33.14
C LYS A 106 -38.73 38.57 33.41
N GLN A 107 -39.51 38.28 32.36
CA GLN A 107 -40.91 37.89 32.49
C GLN A 107 -41.09 36.55 33.23
N TYR A 108 -40.27 35.55 32.94
CA TYR A 108 -40.30 34.25 33.63
C TYR A 108 -40.03 34.39 35.13
N ASN A 109 -39.02 35.18 35.51
CA ASN A 109 -38.67 35.41 36.91
C ASN A 109 -39.76 36.19 37.66
N VAL A 110 -40.34 37.22 37.04
CA VAL A 110 -41.48 37.97 37.61
C VAL A 110 -42.69 37.05 37.81
N SER A 111 -42.98 36.19 36.84
CA SER A 111 -44.09 35.24 36.91
C SER A 111 -43.89 34.20 38.03
N LYS A 112 -42.64 33.78 38.25
CA LYS A 112 -42.28 32.85 39.34
C LYS A 112 -42.42 33.51 40.71
N GLN A 113 -41.94 34.75 40.84
CA GLN A 113 -42.01 35.52 42.08
C GLN A 113 -43.46 35.82 42.46
N MET A 114 -44.29 36.22 41.49
CA MET A 114 -45.74 36.37 41.70
C MET A 114 -46.42 35.05 42.09
N LYS A 115 -45.96 33.87 41.62
CA LYS A 115 -46.52 32.60 42.08
C LYS A 115 -46.11 32.21 43.50
N GLU A 116 -44.97 32.70 44.00
CA GLU A 116 -44.55 32.48 45.38
C GLU A 116 -45.16 33.51 46.34
N ASP A 117 -45.28 34.77 45.92
CA ASP A 117 -45.90 35.83 46.74
C ASP A 117 -47.40 35.58 46.95
N TYR A 118 -48.06 34.90 46.00
CA TYR A 118 -49.45 34.46 46.13
C TYR A 118 -49.60 33.10 46.83
N LYS A 119 -48.49 32.50 47.28
CA LYS A 119 -48.48 31.37 48.21
C LYS A 119 -48.08 31.86 49.60
N LEU A 120 -49.01 32.50 50.28
CA LEU A 120 -48.90 32.79 51.72
C LEU A 120 -50.26 32.47 52.38
N PRO A 121 -50.22 31.94 53.61
CA PRO A 121 -49.91 30.55 54.00
C PRO A 121 -51.06 29.55 53.77
#